data_AF-A0A7X6PUR1-F1
#
_entry.id   AF-A0A7X6PUR1-F1
#
_cell.length_a   1.000
_cell.length_b   1.000
_cell.length_c   1.000
_cell.angle_alpha   90.00
_cell.angle_beta   90.00
_cell.angle_gamma   90.00
#
_symmetry.space_group_name_H-M   'P 1'
#
loop_
_entity.id
_entity.type
_entity.pdbx_description
1 polymer ?
#
loop_
_entity_poly.entity_id
_entity_poly.type
_entity_poly.pdbx_seq_one_letter_code
_entity_poly.pdbx_strand_id
1 'polypeptide(L)'
;MELLVKEGLERPEAANIISSLAELFDPRKLRQGQEITLRFESTEASAPLLFTRLSLLPDPAKEIQVTRLSEKEFISKEVLHRLEKKIVMSRAVISTSLYNAALDAEIPMEILVKMIRAFSYDIDFQRDIQNGDSF
;
A
#
# COMPACT_ATOMS: atom_id res chain seq x y z
N MET A 1 15.70 -13.31 2.41
CA MET A 1 16.73 -13.65 3.42
C MET A 1 17.77 -12.55 3.57
N GLU A 2 18.36 -12.06 2.46
CA GLU A 2 19.40 -11.01 2.52
C GLU A 2 19.00 -9.75 3.29
N LEU A 3 17.75 -9.28 3.14
CA LEU A 3 17.23 -8.14 3.89
C LEU A 3 17.39 -8.32 5.41
N LEU A 4 16.87 -9.43 5.97
CA LEU A 4 16.90 -9.68 7.41
C LEU A 4 18.34 -9.81 7.94
N VAL A 5 19.21 -10.49 7.19
CA VAL A 5 20.62 -10.66 7.57
C VAL A 5 21.37 -9.33 7.55
N LYS A 6 21.06 -8.44 6.59
CA LYS A 6 21.62 -7.09 6.53
C LYS A 6 21.22 -6.23 7.73
N GLU A 7 20.02 -6.43 8.26
CA GLU A 7 19.51 -5.76 9.46
C GLU A 7 20.00 -6.40 10.78
N GLY A 8 20.96 -7.32 10.71
CA GLY A 8 21.64 -7.87 11.90
C GLY A 8 21.03 -9.16 12.45
N LEU A 9 20.02 -9.76 11.80
CA LEU A 9 19.47 -11.05 12.19
C LEU A 9 20.40 -12.20 11.78
N GLU A 10 20.59 -13.18 12.67
CA GLU A 10 21.34 -14.37 12.32
C GLU A 10 20.60 -15.21 11.27
N ARG A 11 21.33 -15.96 10.44
CA ARG A 11 20.73 -16.78 9.37
C ARG A 11 19.65 -17.76 9.86
N PRO A 12 19.85 -18.53 10.96
CA PRO A 12 18.83 -19.44 11.45
C PRO A 12 17.57 -18.71 11.93
N GLU A 13 17.76 -17.58 12.59
CA GLU A 13 16.68 -16.74 13.08
C GLU A 13 15.87 -16.12 11.93
N ALA A 14 16.56 -15.55 10.94
CA ALA A 14 15.94 -15.04 9.73
C ALA A 14 15.17 -16.13 8.97
N ALA A 15 15.67 -17.37 8.93
CA ALA A 15 14.98 -18.49 8.32
C ALA A 15 13.68 -18.83 9.06
N ASN A 16 13.69 -18.85 10.39
CA ASN A 16 12.49 -19.10 11.19
C ASN A 16 11.44 -18.00 11.01
N ILE A 17 11.87 -16.72 11.01
CA ILE A 17 10.97 -15.57 10.76
C ILE A 17 10.31 -15.69 9.39
N ILE A 18 11.09 -16.02 8.34
CA ILE A 18 10.59 -16.22 6.98
C ILE A 18 9.62 -17.41 6.91
N SER A 19 9.92 -18.50 7.61
CA SER A 19 9.06 -19.68 7.67
C SER A 19 7.71 -19.35 8.29
N SER A 20 7.68 -18.67 9.44
CA SER A 20 6.44 -18.24 10.07
C SER A 20 5.68 -17.25 9.20
N LEU A 21 6.37 -16.32 8.52
CA LEU A 21 5.72 -15.40 7.58
C LEU A 21 5.02 -16.16 6.44
N ALA A 22 5.67 -17.20 5.90
CA ALA A 22 5.20 -17.98 4.76
C ALA A 22 3.90 -18.74 5.03
N GLU A 23 3.50 -18.92 6.30
CA GLU A 23 2.21 -19.51 6.68
C GLU A 23 1.02 -18.64 6.23
N LEU A 24 1.17 -17.31 6.24
CA LEU A 24 0.11 -16.36 5.91
C LEU A 24 0.38 -15.58 4.61
N PHE A 25 1.65 -15.46 4.20
CA PHE A 25 2.03 -14.74 3.00
C PHE A 25 3.33 -15.24 2.38
N ASP A 26 3.26 -15.60 1.10
CA ASP A 26 4.44 -16.01 0.33
C ASP A 26 5.40 -14.83 0.16
N PRO A 27 6.59 -14.82 0.81
CA PRO A 27 7.51 -13.70 0.75
C PRO A 27 8.05 -13.44 -0.67
N ARG A 28 7.93 -14.40 -1.60
CA ARG A 28 8.30 -14.21 -3.01
C ARG A 28 7.31 -13.33 -3.77
N LYS A 29 6.15 -13.05 -3.18
CA LYS A 29 5.15 -12.12 -3.74
C LYS A 29 5.37 -10.67 -3.32
N LEU A 30 6.42 -10.39 -2.54
CA LEU A 30 6.82 -9.02 -2.22
C LEU A 30 7.10 -8.24 -3.51
N ARG A 31 6.48 -7.06 -3.63
CA ARG A 31 6.63 -6.15 -4.77
C ARG A 31 7.47 -4.94 -4.38
N GLN A 32 8.09 -4.32 -5.37
CA GLN A 32 8.75 -3.03 -5.17
C GLN A 32 7.76 -2.01 -4.59
N GLY A 33 8.23 -1.21 -3.64
CA GLY A 33 7.41 -0.22 -2.94
C GLY A 33 6.63 -0.76 -1.73
N GLN A 34 6.61 -2.08 -1.49
CA GLN A 34 6.08 -2.61 -0.23
C GLN A 34 7.09 -2.40 0.89
N GLU A 35 6.63 -1.76 1.96
CA GLU A 35 7.42 -1.52 3.16
C GLU A 35 7.33 -2.70 4.13
N ILE A 36 8.47 -3.07 4.70
CA ILE A 36 8.58 -4.06 5.78
C ILE A 36 9.11 -3.31 6.99
N THR A 37 8.36 -3.35 8.09
CA THR A 37 8.78 -2.76 9.34
C THR A 37 9.36 -3.85 10.24
N LEU A 38 10.61 -3.67 10.66
CA LEU A 38 11.24 -4.52 11.67
C LEU A 38 11.32 -3.74 12.98
N ARG A 39 10.89 -4.38 14.06
CA ARG A 39 10.97 -3.85 15.41
C ARG A 39 12.01 -4.64 16.18
N PHE A 40 12.93 -3.91 16.80
CA PHE A 40 13.90 -4.42 17.73
C PHE A 40 13.74 -3.70 19.06
N GLU A 41 13.82 -4.44 20.16
CA GLU A 41 13.73 -3.91 21.51
C GLU A 41 14.91 -4.44 22.33
N SER A 42 15.37 -3.66 23.30
CA SER A 42 16.38 -4.09 24.24
C SER A 42 15.76 -4.18 25.63
N THR A 43 16.17 -5.17 26.41
CA THR A 43 15.73 -5.34 27.80
C THR A 43 16.38 -4.31 28.73
N GLU A 44 17.56 -3.78 28.36
CA GLU A 44 18.32 -2.79 29.13
C GLU A 44 19.06 -1.82 28.19
N ALA A 45 19.45 -0.64 28.68
CA ALA A 45 20.10 0.38 27.86
C ALA A 45 21.44 -0.06 27.20
N SER A 46 22.12 -1.07 27.75
CA SER A 46 23.38 -1.62 27.18
C SER A 46 23.24 -2.99 26.51
N ALA A 47 22.07 -3.62 26.60
CA ALA A 47 21.84 -4.93 26.01
C ALA A 47 21.67 -4.81 24.48
N PRO A 48 22.00 -5.89 23.73
CA PRO A 48 21.81 -5.91 22.29
C PRO A 48 20.33 -5.81 21.93
N LEU A 49 20.06 -5.14 20.81
CA LEU A 49 18.73 -5.06 20.23
C LEU A 49 18.26 -6.45 19.79
N LEU A 50 17.18 -6.94 20.39
CA LEU A 50 16.55 -8.19 20.03
C LEU A 50 15.38 -7.92 19.09
N PHE A 51 15.32 -8.64 17.97
CA PHE A 51 14.15 -8.58 17.09
C PHE A 51 12.90 -9.04 17.84
N THR A 52 11.82 -8.26 17.79
CA THR A 52 10.55 -8.60 18.44
C THR A 52 9.41 -8.79 17.46
N ARG A 53 9.37 -8.02 16.36
CA ARG A 53 8.29 -8.08 15.38
C ARG A 53 8.73 -7.70 13.97
N LEU A 54 8.20 -8.40 12.99
CA LEU A 54 8.13 -7.97 11.60
C LEU A 54 6.67 -7.66 11.27
N SER A 55 6.39 -6.55 10.60
CA SER A 55 5.09 -6.30 9.99
C SER A 55 5.21 -5.90 8.53
N LEU A 56 4.23 -6.34 7.73
CA LEU A 56 4.09 -5.96 6.33
C LEU A 56 2.61 -5.82 5.99
N LEU A 57 2.30 -4.88 5.09
CA LEU A 57 0.94 -4.67 4.60
C LEU A 57 0.87 -5.16 3.14
N PRO A 58 0.33 -6.36 2.85
CA PRO A 58 0.13 -6.79 1.47
C PRO A 58 -0.81 -5.86 0.71
N ASP A 59 -1.80 -5.30 1.41
CA ASP A 59 -2.78 -4.34 0.93
C ASP A 59 -3.23 -3.41 2.09
N PRO A 60 -3.96 -2.30 1.82
CA PRO A 60 -4.33 -1.34 2.86
C PRO A 60 -5.24 -1.86 3.98
N ALA A 61 -5.97 -2.96 3.74
CA ALA A 61 -6.88 -3.56 4.71
C ALA A 61 -6.25 -4.70 5.50
N LYS A 62 -5.07 -5.19 5.09
CA LYS A 62 -4.46 -6.40 5.65
C LYS A 62 -3.03 -6.11 6.09
N GLU A 63 -2.74 -6.46 7.33
CA GLU A 63 -1.38 -6.46 7.87
C GLU A 63 -1.04 -7.88 8.34
N ILE A 64 0.18 -8.32 8.04
CA ILE A 64 0.71 -9.59 8.53
C ILE A 64 1.86 -9.27 9.47
N GLN A 65 1.78 -9.82 10.66
CA GLN A 65 2.78 -9.65 11.71
C GLN A 65 3.42 -10.99 12.03
N VAL A 66 4.74 -11.02 12.15
CA VAL A 66 5.49 -12.13 12.74
C VAL A 66 6.09 -11.63 14.04
N THR A 67 5.71 -12.22 15.16
CA THR A 67 6.14 -11.81 16.50
C THR A 67 6.96 -12.91 17.16
N ARG A 68 8.03 -12.54 17.87
CA ARG A 68 8.79 -13.49 18.68
C ARG A 68 7.96 -13.97 19.86
N LEU A 69 7.87 -15.28 20.04
CA LEU A 69 7.26 -15.92 21.22
C LEU A 69 8.32 -16.40 22.22
N SER A 70 9.43 -16.95 21.71
CA SER A 70 10.60 -17.36 22.51
C SER A 70 11.88 -17.20 21.67
N GLU A 71 13.06 -17.57 22.18
CA GLU A 71 14.33 -17.39 21.45
C GLU A 71 14.31 -17.95 20.02
N LYS A 72 13.63 -19.08 19.79
CA LYS A 72 13.62 -19.76 18.49
C LYS A 72 12.25 -19.84 17.83
N GLU A 73 11.21 -19.34 18.50
CA GLU A 73 9.82 -19.51 18.08
C GLU A 73 9.20 -18.17 17.69
N PHE A 74 8.60 -18.15 16.51
CA PHE A 74 7.93 -16.99 15.95
C PHE A 74 6.53 -17.39 15.51
N ILE A 75 5.55 -16.54 15.79
CA ILE A 75 4.16 -16.75 15.42
C ILE A 75 3.71 -15.69 14.42
N SER A 76 2.98 -16.13 13.41
CA SER A 76 2.38 -15.26 12.41
C SER A 76 0.93 -14.93 12.79
N LYS A 77 0.52 -13.68 12.52
CA LYS A 77 -0.85 -13.22 12.73
C LYS A 77 -1.28 -12.29 11.61
N GLU A 78 -2.51 -12.46 11.17
CA GLU A 78 -3.20 -11.52 10.30
C GLU A 78 -3.99 -10.51 11.12
N VAL A 79 -3.84 -9.23 10.80
CA VAL A 79 -4.59 -8.11 11.37
C VAL A 79 -5.36 -7.44 10.23
N LEU A 80 -6.68 -7.41 10.36
CA LEU A 80 -7.57 -6.76 9.40
C LEU A 80 -7.91 -5.35 9.88
N HIS A 81 -7.58 -4.36 9.05
CA HIS A 81 -7.89 -2.96 9.28
C HIS A 81 -9.26 -2.62 8.70
N ARG A 82 -10.09 -1.92 9.49
CA ARG A 82 -11.37 -1.41 8.98
C ARG A 82 -11.08 -0.20 8.09
N LEU A 83 -11.46 -0.31 6.82
CA LEU A 83 -11.41 0.80 5.89
C LEU A 83 -12.68 1.66 5.99
N GLU A 84 -12.51 2.96 5.87
CA GLU A 84 -13.62 3.92 5.76
C GLU A 84 -13.69 4.46 4.34
N LYS A 85 -14.91 4.52 3.80
CA LYS A 85 -15.15 5.18 2.51
C LYS A 85 -15.25 6.68 2.74
N LYS A 86 -14.45 7.45 2.01
CA LYS A 86 -14.58 8.90 1.94
C LYS A 86 -15.09 9.29 0.56
N ILE A 87 -16.16 10.08 0.54
CA ILE A 87 -16.67 10.67 -0.69
C ILE A 87 -15.87 11.95 -0.95
N VAL A 88 -15.33 12.07 -2.14
CA VAL A 88 -14.61 13.26 -2.61
C VAL A 88 -15.29 13.77 -3.87
N MET A 89 -15.22 15.07 -4.10
CA MET A 89 -15.71 15.73 -5.31
C MET A 89 -14.61 16.63 -5.83
N SER A 90 -14.36 16.53 -7.14
CA SER A 90 -13.53 17.47 -7.88
C SER A 90 -14.41 18.22 -8.87
N ARG A 91 -14.02 19.45 -9.18
CA ARG A 91 -14.64 20.27 -10.22
C ARG A 91 -13.54 20.92 -11.05
N ALA A 92 -13.75 21.00 -12.36
CA ALA A 92 -12.83 21.63 -13.28
C ALA A 92 -13.55 22.53 -14.29
N VAL A 93 -12.82 23.48 -14.86
CA VAL A 93 -13.27 24.32 -15.97
C VAL A 93 -12.37 24.05 -17.16
N ILE A 94 -12.97 23.78 -18.32
CA ILE A 94 -12.25 23.51 -19.56
C ILE A 94 -11.68 24.83 -20.07
N SER A 95 -10.39 25.06 -19.88
CA SER A 95 -9.67 26.21 -20.46
C SER A 95 -9.04 25.90 -21.81
N THR A 96 -8.52 24.68 -21.96
CA THR A 96 -7.80 24.22 -23.17
C THR A 96 -8.35 22.91 -23.69
N SER A 97 -8.43 21.89 -22.83
CA SER A 97 -9.02 20.60 -23.16
C SER A 97 -9.60 19.96 -21.90
N LEU A 98 -10.55 19.05 -22.10
CA LEU A 98 -11.13 18.25 -21.03
C LEU A 98 -10.05 17.47 -20.25
N TYR A 99 -9.05 16.95 -20.96
CA TYR A 99 -7.94 16.20 -20.38
C TYR A 99 -7.09 17.07 -19.45
N ASN A 100 -6.64 18.24 -19.91
CA ASN A 100 -5.81 19.14 -19.11
C ASN A 100 -6.58 19.66 -17.90
N ALA A 101 -7.85 20.04 -18.09
CA ALA A 101 -8.70 20.48 -16.98
C ALA A 101 -8.86 19.42 -15.89
N ALA A 102 -8.97 18.14 -16.28
CA ALA A 102 -9.03 17.03 -15.36
C ALA A 102 -7.71 16.79 -14.63
N LEU A 103 -6.57 16.88 -15.34
CA LEU A 103 -5.25 16.76 -14.73
C LEU A 103 -4.99 17.88 -13.71
N ASP A 104 -5.29 19.14 -14.06
CA ASP A 104 -5.09 20.30 -13.19
C ASP A 104 -5.97 20.24 -11.93
N ALA A 105 -7.15 19.61 -12.02
CA ALA A 105 -8.06 19.37 -10.91
C ALA A 105 -7.80 18.04 -10.16
N GLU A 106 -6.67 17.39 -10.44
CA GLU A 106 -6.24 16.12 -9.84
C GLU A 106 -7.27 14.98 -9.96
N ILE A 107 -8.09 15.02 -11.03
CA ILE A 107 -9.07 13.98 -11.32
C ILE A 107 -8.32 12.76 -11.87
N PRO A 108 -8.44 11.58 -11.24
CA PRO A 108 -7.79 10.38 -11.76
C PRO A 108 -8.29 10.05 -13.18
N MET A 109 -7.37 9.72 -14.08
CA MET A 109 -7.69 9.49 -15.49
C MET A 109 -8.73 8.40 -15.72
N GLU A 110 -8.75 7.38 -14.87
CA GLU A 110 -9.76 6.33 -14.91
C GLU A 110 -11.18 6.86 -14.62
N ILE A 111 -11.33 7.90 -13.79
CA ILE A 111 -12.60 8.55 -13.50
C ILE A 111 -13.03 9.39 -14.70
N LEU A 112 -12.11 10.13 -15.32
CA LEU A 112 -12.43 10.91 -16.52
C LEU A 112 -12.93 10.01 -17.67
N VAL A 113 -12.25 8.89 -17.91
CA VAL A 113 -12.69 7.92 -18.94
C VAL A 113 -14.06 7.33 -18.61
N LYS A 114 -14.35 7.04 -17.33
CA LYS A 114 -15.68 6.58 -16.90
C LYS A 114 -16.75 7.65 -17.15
N MET A 115 -16.46 8.92 -16.88
CA MET A 115 -17.36 10.04 -17.17
C MET A 115 -17.65 10.15 -18.67
N ILE A 116 -16.61 10.18 -19.51
CA ILE A 116 -16.77 10.27 -20.97
C ILE A 116 -17.65 9.13 -21.50
N ARG A 117 -17.42 7.90 -21.04
CA ARG A 117 -18.25 6.75 -21.43
C ARG A 117 -19.69 6.89 -20.96
N ALA A 118 -19.89 7.33 -19.73
CA ALA A 118 -21.23 7.49 -19.15
C ALA A 118 -22.09 8.50 -19.92
N PHE A 119 -21.50 9.60 -20.42
CA PHE A 119 -22.20 10.65 -21.16
C PHE A 119 -22.03 10.57 -22.68
N SER A 120 -21.36 9.54 -23.21
CA SER A 120 -21.05 9.45 -24.65
C SER A 120 -22.26 9.37 -25.59
N TYR A 121 -23.45 9.05 -25.06
CA TYR A 121 -24.70 9.06 -25.81
C TYR A 121 -25.41 10.43 -25.78
N ASP A 122 -25.10 11.26 -24.79
CA ASP A 122 -25.75 12.55 -24.57
C ASP A 122 -24.88 13.73 -25.00
N ILE A 123 -23.56 13.56 -25.01
CA ILE A 123 -22.56 14.59 -25.29
C ILE A 123 -21.54 14.05 -26.30
N ASP A 124 -21.37 14.73 -27.43
CA ASP A 124 -20.23 14.52 -28.33
C ASP A 124 -19.01 15.27 -27.77
N PHE A 125 -18.21 14.59 -26.96
CA PHE A 125 -17.00 15.15 -26.35
C PHE A 125 -15.94 15.66 -27.35
N GLN A 126 -16.09 15.44 -28.65
CA GLN A 126 -15.22 16.05 -29.66
C GLN A 126 -15.75 17.39 -30.18
N ARG A 127 -17.07 17.61 -30.12
CA ARG A 127 -17.72 18.76 -30.77
C ARG A 127 -18.46 19.68 -29.81
N ASP A 128 -19.04 19.14 -28.75
CA ASP A 128 -19.95 19.87 -27.88
C ASP A 128 -19.23 20.59 -26.73
N ILE A 129 -18.04 20.12 -26.33
CA ILE A 129 -17.26 20.75 -25.26
C ILE A 129 -16.60 22.06 -25.73
N GLN A 130 -16.65 23.08 -24.88
CA GLN A 130 -16.13 24.41 -25.18
C GLN A 130 -15.26 24.96 -24.05
N ASN A 131 -14.50 26.01 -24.40
CA ASN A 131 -13.77 26.78 -23.40
C ASN A 131 -14.76 27.49 -22.46
N GLY A 132 -14.59 27.30 -21.16
CA GLY A 132 -15.45 27.83 -20.11
C GLY A 132 -16.45 26.82 -19.53
N ASP A 133 -16.64 25.67 -20.18
CA ASP A 133 -17.51 24.61 -19.65
C ASP A 133 -16.96 24.05 -18.34
N SER A 134 -17.85 23.74 -17.40
CA SER A 134 -17.48 23.19 -16.09
C SER A 134 -18.06 21.80 -15.88
N PHE A 135 -17.30 20.94 -15.21
CA PHE A 135 -17.70 19.59 -14.83
C PHE A 135 -17.20 19.23 -13.43
#